data_AF-A0A0C9SYR5-F1
#
_entry.id   AF-A0A0C9SYR5-F1
#
_cell.length_a   1.000
_cell.length_b   1.000
_cell.length_c   1.000
_cell.angle_alpha   90.00
_cell.angle_beta   90.00
_cell.angle_gamma   90.00
#
_symmetry.space_group_name_H-M   'P 1'
#
loop_
_entity.id
_entity.type
_entity.pdbx_description
1 polymer ?
#
loop_
_entity_poly.entity_id
_entity_poly.type
_entity_poly.pdbx_seq_one_letter_code
_entity_poly.pdbx_strand_id
1 'polypeptide(L)'
;YIMVNRRISPDLKECALRLWNNGWDIEDVCDAMGVSRASLYRWEAIFEEFGSVNRPPSPIRGQSLRILTCALTTACADLFTEESDLYLDEVVAWLALTHDIFLSKSTLCRNLKELGLT
;
A
#
# COMPACT_ATOMS: atom_id res chain seq x y z
N TYR A 1 4.75 -27.88 -19.47
CA TYR A 1 4.24 -26.53 -19.77
C TYR A 1 4.78 -25.55 -18.74
N ILE A 2 5.43 -24.45 -19.15
CA ILE A 2 5.89 -23.39 -18.24
C ILE A 2 4.74 -22.39 -18.10
N MET A 3 4.17 -22.27 -16.89
CA MET A 3 3.14 -21.26 -16.60
C MET A 3 3.80 -19.91 -16.35
N VAL A 4 3.57 -18.97 -17.26
CA VAL A 4 4.08 -17.59 -17.17
C VAL A 4 3.27 -16.81 -16.14
N ASN A 5 3.95 -15.94 -15.38
CA ASN A 5 3.28 -15.01 -14.48
C ASN A 5 2.37 -14.07 -15.29
N ARG A 6 1.06 -14.24 -15.12
CA ARG A 6 0.03 -13.45 -15.79
C ARG A 6 -0.93 -12.88 -14.77
N ARG A 7 -1.48 -11.70 -15.06
CA ARG A 7 -2.55 -11.13 -14.25
C ARG A 7 -3.82 -11.97 -14.46
N ILE A 8 -4.35 -12.51 -13.37
CA ILE A 8 -5.59 -13.29 -13.37
C ILE A 8 -6.70 -12.42 -12.80
N SER A 9 -7.82 -12.32 -13.52
CA SER A 9 -8.98 -11.53 -13.09
C SER A 9 -9.61 -12.12 -11.82
N PRO A 10 -10.19 -11.29 -10.94
CA PRO A 10 -10.91 -11.76 -9.75
C PRO A 10 -12.02 -12.76 -10.10
N ASP A 11 -12.80 -12.47 -11.15
CA ASP A 11 -13.91 -13.32 -11.59
C ASP A 11 -13.45 -14.74 -11.96
N LEU A 12 -12.25 -14.87 -12.56
CA LEU A 12 -11.69 -16.17 -12.89
C LEU A 12 -11.30 -16.95 -11.64
N LYS A 13 -10.76 -16.28 -10.62
CA LYS A 13 -10.45 -16.92 -9.34
C LYS A 13 -11.72 -17.39 -8.64
N GLU A 14 -12.76 -16.56 -8.61
CA GLU A 14 -14.05 -16.92 -8.01
C GLU A 14 -14.71 -18.08 -8.75
N CYS A 15 -14.68 -18.08 -10.08
CA CYS A 15 -15.19 -19.17 -10.89
C CYS A 15 -14.45 -20.48 -10.61
N ALA A 16 -13.11 -20.44 -10.54
CA ALA A 16 -12.29 -21.60 -10.21
C ALA A 16 -12.61 -22.18 -8.83
N LEU A 17 -12.76 -21.34 -7.81
CA LEU A 17 -13.15 -21.78 -6.47
C LEU A 17 -14.58 -22.32 -6.44
N ARG A 18 -15.53 -21.73 -7.17
CA ARG A 18 -16.91 -22.25 -7.27
C ARG A 18 -16.96 -23.64 -7.89
N LEU A 19 -16.22 -23.86 -8.98
CA LEU A 19 -16.17 -25.18 -9.61
C LEU A 19 -15.60 -26.22 -8.65
N TRP A 20 -14.51 -25.88 -7.96
CA TRP A 20 -13.91 -26.77 -6.97
C TRP A 20 -14.86 -27.06 -5.79
N ASN A 21 -15.51 -26.04 -5.24
CA ASN A 21 -16.50 -26.19 -4.17
C ASN A 21 -17.74 -26.98 -4.59
N ASN A 22 -18.07 -27.00 -5.89
CA ASN A 22 -19.14 -27.82 -6.46
C ASN A 22 -18.70 -29.28 -6.70
N GLY A 23 -17.49 -29.67 -6.27
CA GLY A 23 -16.99 -31.04 -6.33
C GLY A 23 -16.28 -31.41 -7.62
N TRP A 24 -15.88 -30.42 -8.44
CA TRP A 24 -15.04 -30.70 -9.61
C TRP A 24 -13.64 -31.12 -9.19
N ASP A 25 -13.02 -32.00 -9.97
CA ASP A 25 -11.64 -32.39 -9.75
C ASP A 25 -10.69 -31.21 -9.96
N ILE A 26 -9.65 -31.13 -9.12
CA ILE A 26 -8.69 -30.04 -9.13
C ILE A 26 -7.96 -29.96 -10.48
N GLU A 27 -7.69 -31.09 -11.14
CA GLU A 27 -7.04 -31.11 -12.45
C GLU A 27 -7.93 -30.54 -13.53
N ASP A 28 -9.20 -30.96 -13.55
CA ASP A 28 -10.17 -30.46 -14.52
C ASP A 28 -10.37 -28.95 -14.37
N VAL A 29 -10.40 -28.44 -13.14
CA VAL A 29 -10.46 -26.99 -12.86
C VAL A 29 -9.19 -26.29 -13.33
N CYS A 30 -8.01 -26.83 -13.03
CA CYS A 30 -6.73 -26.26 -13.43
C CYS A 30 -6.58 -26.19 -14.95
N ASP A 31 -6.98 -27.24 -15.65
CA ASP A 31 -6.92 -27.34 -17.11
C ASP A 31 -7.93 -26.40 -17.78
N ALA A 32 -9.18 -26.37 -17.29
CA ALA A 32 -10.21 -25.47 -17.83
C ALA A 32 -9.87 -23.98 -17.66
N MET A 33 -9.25 -23.63 -16.52
CA MET A 33 -8.90 -22.24 -16.19
C MET A 33 -7.49 -21.84 -16.67
N GLY A 34 -6.65 -22.81 -17.04
CA GLY A 34 -5.25 -22.61 -17.39
C GLY A 34 -4.42 -22.08 -16.22
N VAL A 35 -4.61 -22.64 -15.02
CA VAL A 35 -3.95 -22.18 -13.78
C VAL A 35 -3.31 -23.36 -13.06
N SER A 36 -2.31 -23.08 -12.23
CA SER A 36 -1.67 -24.14 -11.44
C SER A 36 -2.50 -24.50 -10.20
N ARG A 37 -2.40 -25.76 -9.76
CA ARG A 37 -2.91 -26.20 -8.44
C ARG A 37 -2.47 -25.26 -7.32
N ALA A 38 -1.19 -24.85 -7.33
CA ALA A 38 -0.64 -23.93 -6.35
C ALA A 38 -1.30 -22.55 -6.34
N SER A 39 -1.84 -22.08 -7.47
CA SER A 39 -2.64 -20.85 -7.52
C SER A 39 -4.02 -21.06 -6.90
N LEU A 40 -4.65 -22.21 -7.19
CA LEU A 40 -5.96 -22.55 -6.67
C LEU A 40 -5.95 -22.65 -5.13
N TYR A 41 -5.02 -23.41 -4.55
CA TYR A 41 -4.83 -23.50 -3.09
C TYR A 41 -4.54 -22.14 -2.46
N ARG A 42 -3.75 -21.28 -3.11
CA ARG A 42 -3.50 -19.92 -2.60
C ARG A 42 -4.76 -19.08 -2.58
N TRP A 43 -5.62 -19.20 -3.58
CA TRP A 43 -6.87 -18.44 -3.61
C TRP A 43 -7.86 -18.93 -2.57
N GLU A 44 -7.96 -20.24 -2.36
CA GLU A 44 -8.77 -20.84 -1.29
C GLU A 44 -8.30 -20.34 0.08
N ALA A 45 -7.00 -20.43 0.39
CA ALA A 45 -6.47 -19.93 1.66
C ALA A 45 -6.74 -18.44 1.89
N ILE A 46 -6.61 -17.60 0.85
CA ILE A 46 -6.95 -16.17 0.93
C ILE A 46 -8.46 -15.98 1.14
N PHE A 47 -9.28 -16.77 0.47
CA PHE A 47 -10.74 -16.70 0.58
C PHE A 47 -11.22 -17.14 1.97
N GLU A 48 -10.64 -18.19 2.55
CA GLU A 48 -10.91 -18.61 3.92
C GLU A 48 -10.47 -17.56 4.96
N GLU A 49 -9.32 -16.92 4.75
CA GLU A 49 -8.78 -15.91 5.68
C GLU A 49 -9.53 -14.58 5.61
N PHE A 50 -9.92 -14.13 4.40
CA PHE A 50 -10.42 -12.76 4.18
C PHE A 50 -11.83 -12.67 3.57
N GLY A 51 -12.45 -13.79 3.20
CA GLY A 51 -13.75 -13.80 2.50
C GLY A 51 -13.69 -13.27 1.06
N SER A 52 -12.49 -13.06 0.50
CA SER A 52 -12.29 -12.56 -0.86
C SER A 52 -11.14 -13.29 -1.54
N VAL A 53 -11.23 -13.50 -2.86
CA VAL A 53 -10.13 -14.05 -3.68
C VAL A 53 -8.97 -13.07 -3.89
N ASN A 54 -9.17 -11.81 -3.50
CA ASN A 54 -8.15 -10.78 -3.52
C ASN A 54 -7.68 -10.53 -2.10
N ARG A 55 -6.37 -10.69 -1.90
CA ARG A 55 -5.77 -10.34 -0.62
C ARG A 55 -5.95 -8.84 -0.38
N PRO A 56 -6.49 -8.41 0.77
CA PRO A 56 -6.49 -7.01 1.12
C PRO A 56 -5.05 -6.50 1.15
N PRO A 57 -4.81 -5.22 0.84
CA PRO A 57 -3.48 -4.65 0.95
C PRO A 57 -2.93 -4.90 2.35
N SER A 58 -1.72 -5.47 2.43
CA SER A 58 -1.07 -5.71 3.73
C SER A 58 -1.04 -4.39 4.52
N PRO A 59 -1.40 -4.41 5.82
CA PRO A 59 -1.34 -3.21 6.67
C PRO A 59 0.06 -2.57 6.66
N ILE A 60 1.07 -3.41 6.51
CA ILE A 60 2.47 -3.04 6.40
C ILE A 60 2.83 -3.01 4.92
N ARG A 61 2.40 -1.96 4.21
CA ARG A 61 3.14 -1.52 3.03
C ARG A 61 4.36 -0.79 3.55
N GLY A 62 5.55 -1.37 3.34
CA GLY A 62 6.78 -0.65 3.57
C GLY A 62 6.71 0.70 2.85
N GLN A 63 6.92 1.78 3.62
CA GLN A 63 7.15 3.15 3.18
C GLN A 63 5.91 4.04 2.95
N SER A 64 5.49 4.70 4.03
CA SER A 64 5.61 6.16 4.09
C SER A 64 6.38 6.47 5.37
N LEU A 65 7.66 6.82 5.23
CA LEU A 65 8.43 7.49 6.27
C LEU A 65 7.71 8.83 6.57
N ARG A 66 6.67 8.76 7.38
CA ARG A 66 6.05 9.91 8.07
C ARG A 66 7.05 10.38 9.12
N ILE A 67 8.17 10.93 8.67
CA ILE A 67 9.19 11.46 9.58
C ILE A 67 8.61 12.64 10.37
N LEU A 68 7.56 13.29 9.83
CA LEU A 68 6.75 14.21 10.60
C LEU A 68 5.61 13.43 11.27
N THR A 69 5.80 13.10 12.54
CA THR A 69 4.72 12.77 13.46
C THR A 69 3.64 13.86 13.41
N CYS A 70 2.38 13.52 13.69
CA CYS A 70 1.26 14.48 13.74
C CYS A 70 1.61 15.78 14.49
N ALA A 71 2.37 15.69 15.59
CA ALA A 71 2.84 16.84 16.36
C ALA A 71 3.73 17.81 15.56
N LEU A 72 4.60 17.30 14.69
CA LEU A 72 5.49 18.12 13.87
C LEU A 72 4.73 18.73 12.69
N THR A 73 3.73 18.01 12.17
CA THR A 73 2.79 18.57 11.19
C THR A 73 2.05 19.77 11.77
N THR A 74 1.54 19.68 13.00
CA THR A 74 0.88 20.80 13.68
C THR A 74 1.86 21.96 13.89
N ALA A 75 3.08 21.68 14.37
CA ALA A 75 4.07 22.72 14.61
C ALA A 75 4.51 23.44 13.32
N CYS A 76 4.65 22.71 12.20
CA CYS A 76 4.88 23.33 10.90
C CYS A 76 3.68 24.19 10.45
N ALA A 77 2.44 23.71 10.65
CA ALA A 77 1.25 24.48 10.29
C ALA A 77 1.17 25.79 11.10
N ASP A 78 1.40 25.71 12.42
CA ASP A 78 1.43 26.88 13.31
C ASP A 78 2.48 27.91 12.85
N LEU A 79 3.68 27.44 12.52
CA LEU A 79 4.77 28.27 11.99
C LEU A 79 4.39 28.96 10.67
N PHE A 80 3.74 28.26 9.74
CA PHE A 80 3.27 28.85 8.48
C PHE A 80 2.10 29.84 8.66
N THR A 81 1.30 29.69 9.72
CA THR A 81 0.27 30.70 10.08
C THR A 81 0.85 31.95 10.72
N GLU A 82 1.94 31.83 11.49
CA GLU A 82 2.61 32.99 12.09
C GLU A 82 3.46 33.74 11.07
N GLU A 83 4.15 33.03 10.18
CA GLU A 83 5.03 33.61 9.15
C GLU A 83 4.85 32.88 7.80
N SER A 84 3.96 33.39 6.96
CA SER A 84 3.63 32.81 5.65
C SER A 84 4.76 32.86 4.62
N ASP A 85 5.80 33.66 4.87
CA ASP A 85 6.87 33.98 3.93
C ASP A 85 8.14 33.14 4.16
N LEU A 86 8.11 32.18 5.09
CA LEU A 86 9.25 31.33 5.41
C LEU A 86 9.64 30.44 4.22
N TYR A 87 10.92 30.47 3.88
CA TYR A 87 11.47 29.58 2.87
C TYR A 87 11.62 28.16 3.42
N LEU A 88 11.53 27.19 2.51
CA LEU A 88 11.56 25.77 2.85
C LEU A 88 12.84 25.34 3.61
N ASP A 89 13.94 26.06 3.43
CA ASP A 89 15.19 25.81 4.16
C ASP A 89 15.26 26.42 5.54
N GLU A 90 14.57 27.54 5.76
CA GLU A 90 14.37 28.10 7.10
C GLU A 90 13.54 27.13 7.95
N VAL A 91 12.51 26.50 7.37
CA VAL A 91 11.72 25.46 8.04
C VAL A 91 12.56 24.21 8.34
N VAL A 92 13.46 23.80 7.43
CA VAL A 92 14.40 22.69 7.68
C VAL A 92 15.37 23.03 8.80
N ALA A 93 15.89 24.26 8.82
CA ALA A 93 16.79 24.72 9.87
C ALA A 93 16.08 24.79 11.23
N TRP A 94 14.84 25.30 11.26
CA TRP A 94 14.02 25.34 12.46
C TRP A 94 13.69 23.94 13.01
N LEU A 95 13.34 22.99 12.14
CA LEU A 95 13.11 21.59 12.54
C LEU A 95 14.37 20.93 13.11
N ALA A 96 15.55 21.23 12.56
CA ALA A 96 16.82 20.72 13.05
C ALA A 96 17.18 21.33 14.42
N LEU A 97 16.96 22.63 14.62
CA LEU A 97 17.34 23.34 15.84
C LEU A 97 16.35 23.13 17.01
N THR A 98 15.06 23.12 16.72
CA THR A 98 14.00 23.07 17.75
C THR A 98 13.61 21.63 18.09
N HIS A 99 13.65 20.73 17.11
CA HIS A 99 13.12 19.37 17.24
C HIS A 99 14.17 18.26 17.02
N ASP A 100 15.43 18.60 16.72
CA ASP A 100 16.52 17.65 16.41
C ASP A 100 16.18 16.71 15.23
N ILE A 101 15.43 17.23 14.25
CA ILE A 101 14.98 16.45 13.08
C ILE A 101 15.66 16.94 11.82
N PHE A 102 16.54 16.10 11.29
CA PHE A 102 17.23 16.34 10.03
C PHE A 102 16.41 15.81 8.86
N LEU A 103 15.75 16.71 8.14
CA LEU A 103 15.02 16.40 6.90
C LEU A 103 15.71 16.99 5.68
N SER A 104 15.63 16.29 4.54
CA SER A 104 15.96 16.91 3.27
C SER A 104 14.84 17.89 2.85
N LYS A 105 15.18 18.96 2.13
CA LYS A 105 14.19 19.88 1.53
C LYS A 105 13.14 19.12 0.70
N SER A 106 13.56 18.09 -0.05
CA SER A 106 12.66 17.27 -0.86
C SER A 106 11.66 16.45 -0.04
N THR A 107 12.09 15.95 1.13
CA THR A 107 11.23 15.22 2.05
C THR A 107 10.19 16.15 2.66
N LEU A 108 10.61 17.34 3.08
CA LEU A 108 9.70 18.35 3.63
C LEU A 108 8.69 18.81 2.59
N CYS A 109 9.11 19.13 1.36
CA CYS A 109 8.21 19.52 0.27
C CYS A 109 7.15 18.45 -0.03
N ARG A 110 7.54 17.18 -0.09
CA ARG A 110 6.59 16.08 -0.29
C ARG A 110 5.58 15.99 0.86
N ASN A 111 6.04 16.12 2.09
CA ASN A 111 5.15 16.09 3.27
C ASN A 111 4.17 17.28 3.25
N LEU A 112 4.63 18.49 2.93
CA LEU A 112 3.76 19.68 2.86
C LEU A 112 2.70 19.57 1.76
N LYS A 113 3.05 19.00 0.59
CA LYS A 113 2.09 18.70 -0.48
C LYS A 113 1.04 17.68 -0.06
N GLU A 114 1.44 16.63 0.65
CA GLU A 114 0.49 15.64 1.20
C GLU A 114 -0.45 16.26 2.25
N LEU A 115 -0.02 17.31 2.93
CA LEU A 115 -0.80 18.07 3.91
C LEU A 115 -1.66 19.18 3.29
N GLY A 116 -1.50 19.47 2.00
CA GLY A 116 -2.23 20.54 1.32
C GLY A 116 -1.79 21.96 1.71
N LEU A 117 -0.59 22.12 2.25
CA LEU A 117 -0.05 23.41 2.70
C LEU A 117 0.74 24.16 1.60
N THR A 118 1.11 23.47 0.51
CA THR A 118 1.78 23.98 -0.70
C THR A 118 1.34 23.18 -1.92
#